data_AF-A0A850SIF4-F1
#
_entry.id   AF-A0A850SIF4-F1
#
_cell.length_a   1.000
_cell.length_b   1.000
_cell.length_c   1.000
_cell.angle_alpha   90.00
_cell.angle_beta   90.00
_cell.angle_gamma   90.00
#
_symmetry.space_group_name_H-M   'P 1'
#
loop_
_entity.id
_entity.type
_entity.pdbx_description
1 polymer ?
#
loop_
_entity_poly.entity_id
_entity_poly.type
_entity_poly.pdbx_seq_one_letter_code
_entity_poly.pdbx_strand_id
1 'polypeptide(L)'
;MAMCAHHDKPSSGYQMTGVAWSVLVMGVSLAIIFLLWMWFGYIGPKFSDEVLIEQQAALREQYGFEPLPAITPEEAQIPPSLRNLK
;
A
#
# COMPACT_ATOMS: atom_id res chain seq x y z
N MET A 1 -4.74 65.17 33.37
CA MET A 1 -6.12 64.99 32.89
C MET A 1 -6.05 65.16 31.37
N ALA A 2 -6.29 64.19 30.49
CA ALA A 2 -6.69 62.79 30.59
C ALA A 2 -5.93 62.02 29.47
N MET A 3 -5.40 60.84 29.78
CA MET A 3 -4.95 59.87 28.78
C MET A 3 -6.20 59.14 28.29
N CYS A 4 -6.70 59.48 27.10
CA CYS A 4 -7.79 58.74 26.49
C CYS A 4 -7.23 57.42 25.94
N ALA A 5 -7.77 56.33 26.46
CA ALA A 5 -7.42 54.95 26.16
C ALA A 5 -7.42 54.69 24.64
N HIS A 6 -6.28 54.28 24.12
CA HIS A 6 -6.18 53.71 22.78
C HIS A 6 -7.01 52.43 22.72
N HIS A 7 -7.81 52.33 21.67
CA HIS A 7 -8.81 51.31 21.44
C HIS A 7 -8.13 50.03 20.95
N ASP A 8 -7.69 49.17 21.86
CA ASP A 8 -7.25 47.83 21.50
C ASP A 8 -8.45 46.89 21.62
N LYS A 9 -9.16 46.69 20.51
CA LYS A 9 -10.04 45.52 20.39
C LYS A 9 -9.16 44.31 20.62
N PRO A 10 -9.50 43.39 21.55
CA PRO A 10 -8.76 42.14 21.61
C PRO A 10 -8.86 41.50 20.23
N SER A 11 -7.71 41.31 19.59
CA SER A 11 -7.54 40.50 18.39
C SER A 11 -7.83 39.04 18.72
N SER A 12 -9.05 38.78 19.20
CA SER A 12 -9.61 37.46 19.46
C SER A 12 -10.32 36.98 18.19
N GLY A 13 -9.67 37.15 17.04
CA GLY A 13 -9.91 36.31 15.88
C GLY A 13 -9.19 35.00 16.18
N TYR A 14 -9.90 34.08 16.84
CA TYR A 14 -9.46 32.70 17.01
C TYR A 14 -8.86 32.22 15.68
N GLN A 15 -7.69 31.57 15.71
CA GLN A 15 -6.88 31.19 14.54
C GLN A 15 -7.53 30.09 13.67
N MET A 16 -8.80 30.26 13.32
CA MET A 16 -9.62 29.36 12.50
C MET A 16 -9.02 29.17 11.11
N THR A 17 -8.24 30.15 10.62
CA THR A 17 -7.47 30.02 9.38
C THR A 17 -6.38 28.95 9.51
N GLY A 18 -5.64 28.92 10.62
CA GLY A 18 -4.64 27.88 10.90
C GLY A 18 -5.28 26.51 11.04
N VAL A 19 -6.43 26.42 11.71
CA VAL A 19 -7.22 25.19 11.81
C VAL A 19 -7.67 24.71 10.42
N ALA A 20 -8.20 25.61 9.57
CA ALA A 20 -8.63 25.26 8.22
C ALA A 20 -7.47 24.71 7.36
N TRP A 21 -6.28 25.31 7.44
CA TRP A 21 -5.09 24.79 6.77
C TRP A 21 -4.69 23.40 7.25
N SER A 22 -4.76 23.16 8.57
CA SER A 22 -4.40 21.85 9.14
C SER A 22 -5.34 20.73 8.65
N VAL A 23 -6.64 20.99 8.56
CA VAL A 23 -7.64 20.04 8.04
C VAL A 23 -7.42 19.75 6.55
N LEU A 24 -7.07 20.77 5.77
CA LEU A 24 -6.78 20.61 4.34
C LEU A 24 -5.54 19.73 4.14
N VAL A 25 -4.44 20.01 4.87
CA VAL A 25 -3.22 19.20 4.80
C VAL A 25 -3.48 17.76 5.22
N MET A 26 -4.26 17.54 6.28
CA MET A 26 -4.66 16.19 6.72
C MET A 26 -5.42 15.46 5.60
N GLY A 27 -6.43 16.09 5.00
CA GLY A 27 -7.22 15.49 3.92
C GLY A 27 -6.38 15.16 2.67
N VAL A 28 -5.52 16.10 2.25
CA VAL A 28 -4.62 15.89 1.10
C VAL A 28 -3.62 14.77 1.37
N SER A 29 -3.07 14.71 2.58
CA SER A 29 -2.11 13.65 2.96
C SER A 29 -2.73 12.26 2.86
N LEU A 30 -3.96 12.08 3.33
CA LEU A 30 -4.69 10.82 3.22
C LEU A 30 -5.03 10.50 1.76
N ALA A 31 -5.47 11.49 0.98
CA ALA A 31 -5.76 11.29 -0.44
C ALA A 31 -4.53 10.79 -1.21
N ILE A 32 -3.35 11.37 -0.95
CA ILE A 32 -2.09 10.92 -1.55
C ILE A 32 -1.78 9.47 -1.15
N ILE A 33 -1.91 9.13 0.14
CA ILE A 33 -1.68 7.76 0.62
C ILE A 33 -2.63 6.76 -0.08
N PHE A 34 -3.91 7.10 -0.21
CA PHE A 34 -4.88 6.25 -0.91
C PHE A 34 -4.55 6.08 -2.39
N LEU A 35 -4.16 7.15 -3.08
CA LEU A 35 -3.75 7.08 -4.49
C LEU A 35 -2.52 6.19 -4.68
N LEU A 36 -1.51 6.34 -3.82
CA LEU A 36 -0.31 5.50 -3.84
C LEU A 36 -0.64 4.03 -3.56
N TRP A 37 -1.55 3.78 -2.60
CA TRP A 37 -2.02 2.43 -2.30
C TRP A 37 -2.78 1.81 -3.48
N MET A 38 -3.64 2.56 -4.16
CA MET A 38 -4.33 2.06 -5.36
C MET A 38 -3.37 1.78 -6.52
N TRP A 39 -2.30 2.54 -6.66
CA TRP A 39 -1.34 2.39 -7.77
C TRP A 39 -0.38 1.21 -7.56
N PHE A 40 0.27 1.15 -6.39
CA PHE A 40 1.33 0.16 -6.12
C PHE A 40 1.00 -0.80 -4.97
N GLY A 41 0.12 -0.40 -4.05
CA GLY A 41 -0.23 -1.22 -2.89
C GLY A 41 -1.18 -2.36 -3.24
N TYR A 42 -2.06 -2.17 -4.23
CA TYR A 42 -2.93 -3.22 -4.76
C TYR A 42 -2.23 -4.05 -5.85
N ILE A 43 -0.95 -4.35 -5.64
CA ILE A 43 -0.32 -5.49 -6.32
C ILE A 43 -0.96 -6.73 -5.68
N GLY A 44 -2.01 -7.24 -6.34
CA GLY A 44 -2.92 -8.24 -5.78
C GLY A 44 -2.23 -9.53 -5.30
N PRO A 45 -2.96 -10.40 -4.58
CA PRO A 45 -2.38 -11.61 -3.96
C PRO A 45 -1.74 -12.58 -4.96
N LYS A 46 -2.01 -12.42 -6.26
CA LYS A 46 -1.49 -13.26 -7.33
C LYS A 46 -0.09 -12.85 -7.82
N PHE A 47 0.36 -11.63 -7.53
CA PHE A 47 1.66 -11.18 -8.01
C PHE A 47 2.82 -12.03 -7.47
N SER A 48 2.76 -12.38 -6.18
CA SER A 48 3.76 -13.26 -5.57
C SER A 48 3.80 -14.63 -6.24
N ASP A 49 2.64 -15.22 -6.52
CA ASP A 49 2.55 -16.53 -7.19
C ASP A 49 3.09 -16.45 -8.63
N GLU A 50 2.70 -15.42 -9.38
CA GLU A 50 3.17 -15.20 -10.77
C GLU A 50 4.68 -15.02 -10.84
N VAL A 51 5.25 -14.19 -9.94
CA VAL A 51 6.70 -13.97 -9.86
C VAL A 51 7.42 -15.25 -9.47
N LEU A 52 6.89 -16.03 -8.53
CA LEU A 52 7.51 -17.31 -8.13
C LEU A 52 7.51 -18.32 -9.28
N ILE A 53 6.44 -18.39 -10.07
CA ILE A 53 6.37 -19.25 -11.26
C ILE A 53 7.41 -18.82 -12.29
N GLU A 54 7.51 -17.52 -12.57
CA GLU A 54 8.48 -16.97 -13.53
C GLU A 54 9.93 -17.22 -13.08
N GLN A 55 10.23 -16.97 -11.80
CA GLN A 55 11.55 -17.25 -11.21
C GLN A 55 11.90 -18.74 -11.31
N GLN A 56 10.94 -19.60 -11.02
CA GLN A 56 11.14 -21.05 -11.10
C GLN A 56 11.36 -21.51 -12.55
N ALA A 57 10.66 -20.93 -13.52
CA ALA A 57 10.87 -21.20 -14.94
C ALA A 57 12.27 -20.76 -15.41
N ALA A 58 12.68 -19.53 -15.06
CA ALA A 58 13.99 -19.00 -15.40
C ALA A 58 15.14 -19.84 -14.82
N LEU A 59 15.01 -20.29 -13.56
CA LEU A 59 16.00 -21.19 -12.94
C LEU A 59 16.06 -22.53 -13.67
N ARG A 60 14.92 -23.10 -14.07
CA ARG A 60 14.91 -24.38 -14.79
C ARG A 60 15.55 -24.28 -16.15
N GLU A 61 15.28 -23.22 -16.89
CA GLU A 61 15.94 -22.95 -18.17
C GLU A 61 17.46 -22.82 -18.01
N GLN A 62 17.90 -22.05 -17.00
CA GLN A 62 19.32 -21.82 -16.73
C GLN A 62 20.09 -23.13 -16.42
N TYR A 63 19.46 -24.06 -15.71
CA TYR A 63 20.07 -25.33 -15.32
C TYR A 63 19.68 -26.52 -16.22
N GLY A 64 18.96 -26.29 -17.32
CA GLY A 64 18.59 -27.33 -18.29
C GLY A 64 17.56 -28.34 -17.77
N PHE A 65 16.74 -27.95 -16.79
CA PHE A 65 15.65 -28.78 -16.29
C PHE A 65 14.40 -28.65 -17.16
N GLU A 66 13.65 -29.74 -17.31
CA GLU A 66 12.35 -29.70 -17.98
C GLU A 66 11.35 -28.81 -17.23
N PRO A 67 10.41 -28.14 -17.95
CA PRO A 67 9.32 -27.38 -17.34
C PRO A 67 8.50 -28.21 -16.36
N LEU A 68 8.01 -27.59 -15.29
CA LEU A 68 7.15 -28.28 -14.33
C LEU A 68 5.80 -28.62 -14.97
N PRO A 69 5.27 -29.84 -14.75
CA PRO A 69 3.91 -30.15 -15.13
C PRO A 69 2.92 -29.29 -14.35
N ALA A 70 1.80 -28.93 -14.98
CA ALA A 70 0.73 -28.21 -14.31
C ALA A 70 0.16 -29.06 -13.17
N ILE A 71 0.12 -28.49 -11.96
CA ILE A 71 -0.41 -29.17 -10.77
C ILE A 71 -1.93 -29.32 -10.94
N THR A 72 -2.44 -30.54 -10.77
CA THR A 72 -3.89 -30.77 -10.79
C THR A 72 -4.58 -30.17 -9.56
N PRO A 73 -5.89 -29.85 -9.62
CA PRO A 73 -6.61 -29.28 -8.47
C PRO A 73 -6.60 -30.19 -7.22
N GLU A 74 -6.47 -31.50 -7.41
CA GLU A 74 -6.37 -32.49 -6.35
C GLU A 74 -4.97 -32.45 -5.70
N GLU A 75 -3.91 -32.35 -6.50
CA GLU A 75 -2.53 -32.23 -6.01
C GLU A 75 -2.26 -30.87 -5.35
N ALA A 76 -2.96 -29.80 -5.77
CA ALA A 76 -2.86 -28.49 -5.16
C ALA A 76 -3.28 -28.50 -3.67
N GLN A 77 -4.21 -29.40 -3.30
CA GLN A 77 -4.67 -29.56 -1.92
C GLN A 77 -3.69 -30.36 -1.05
N ILE A 78 -2.74 -31.06 -1.67
CA ILE A 78 -1.74 -31.87 -1.00
C ILE A 78 -0.44 -31.06 -0.92
N PRO A 79 0.16 -30.87 0.27
CA PRO A 79 1.42 -30.15 0.37
C PRO A 79 2.53 -30.89 -0.40
N PRO A 80 3.51 -30.18 -1.00
CA PRO A 80 4.50 -30.78 -1.90
C PRO A 80 5.25 -31.99 -1.33
N SER A 81 5.53 -31.98 -0.02
CA SER A 81 6.21 -33.08 0.68
C SER A 81 5.40 -34.38 0.74
N LEU A 82 4.07 -34.30 0.61
CA LEU A 82 3.16 -35.44 0.71
C LEU A 82 2.65 -35.93 -0.66
N ARG A 83 2.95 -35.21 -1.76
CA ARG A 83 2.43 -35.53 -3.12
C ARG A 83 2.93 -36.87 -3.68
N ASN A 84 4.01 -37.43 -3.14
CA ASN A 84 4.63 -38.66 -3.63
C ASN A 84 4.68 -39.81 -2.59
N LEU A 85 3.94 -39.70 -1.49
CA LEU A 85 3.96 -40.71 -0.41
C LEU A 85 2.91 -41.81 -0.59
N LYS A 86 2.59 -42.16 -1.84
CA LYS A 86 1.60 -43.19 -2.13
C LYS A 86 2.19 -44.60 -2.06
#